data_AF-A0A923DUR6-F1
#
_entry.id   AF-A0A923DUR6-F1
#
_cell.length_a   1.000
_cell.length_b   1.000
_cell.length_c   1.000
_cell.angle_alpha   90.00
_cell.angle_beta   90.00
_cell.angle_gamma   90.00
#
_symmetry.space_group_name_H-M   'P 1'
#
loop_
_entity.id
_entity.type
_entity.pdbx_description
1 polymer ?
#
loop_
_entity_poly.entity_id
_entity_poly.type
_entity_poly.pdbx_seq_one_letter_code
_entity_poly.pdbx_strand_id
1 'polypeptide(L)'
;MKKLALSLVLVAGLAFGASAQQGGQQRRMMSPEDRVKQLDEKVKLTDDQKTKATEVYTAAAAEQKKMMEEMQAAGGTPDRAAMQEKRTKMTADLDAKVNAILTDDQKKAYKTWQEEMKAAREKAMKERQGGGGK
;
A
#
# COMPACT_ATOMS: atom_id res chain seq x y z
N MET A 1 46.86 35.69 -38.72
CA MET A 1 47.97 34.92 -38.11
C MET A 1 47.36 33.99 -37.08
N LYS A 2 47.11 32.73 -37.46
CA LYS A 2 47.98 31.57 -37.21
C LYS A 2 48.03 31.15 -35.73
N LYS A 3 47.22 30.10 -35.45
CA LYS A 3 47.47 28.91 -34.61
C LYS A 3 47.67 29.15 -33.10
N LEU A 4 46.81 28.54 -32.30
CA LEU A 4 47.20 27.36 -31.50
C LEU A 4 45.95 26.61 -31.06
N ALA A 5 45.85 25.36 -31.52
CA ALA A 5 44.91 24.37 -31.03
C ALA A 5 45.44 23.81 -29.71
N LEU A 6 44.55 23.57 -28.74
CA LEU A 6 44.79 22.58 -27.71
C LEU A 6 43.49 21.83 -27.41
N SER A 7 43.36 20.72 -28.14
CA SER A 7 42.37 19.67 -27.97
C SER A 7 42.55 18.95 -26.64
N LEU A 8 41.50 18.88 -25.83
CA LEU A 8 41.37 17.93 -24.72
C LEU A 8 39.97 17.30 -24.76
N VAL A 9 39.96 16.17 -25.47
CA VAL A 9 39.10 14.99 -25.39
C VAL A 9 37.73 15.15 -24.71
N LEU A 10 36.72 15.02 -25.57
CA LEU A 10 35.33 14.74 -25.29
C LEU A 10 35.20 13.34 -24.64
N VAL A 11 34.68 13.26 -23.42
CA VAL A 11 33.97 12.06 -22.92
C VAL A 11 32.56 12.49 -22.58
N ALA A 12 31.68 12.29 -23.56
CA ALA A 12 30.24 12.24 -23.31
C ALA A 12 29.95 10.98 -22.49
N GLY A 13 29.27 11.16 -21.34
CA GLY A 13 28.93 10.07 -20.45
C GLY A 13 27.73 10.40 -19.59
N LEU A 14 26.57 10.46 -20.24
CA LEU A 14 25.24 10.18 -19.67
C LEU A 14 24.79 11.06 -18.50
N ALA A 15 24.16 12.17 -18.87
CA ALA A 15 23.01 12.67 -18.14
C ALA A 15 21.90 11.59 -18.15
N PHE A 16 21.84 10.79 -17.08
CA PHE A 16 20.57 10.23 -16.62
C PHE A 16 20.35 10.78 -15.22
N GLY A 17 19.36 11.68 -15.12
CA GLY A 17 18.81 12.11 -13.85
C GLY A 17 18.25 10.88 -13.13
N ALA A 18 19.03 10.31 -12.24
CA ALA A 18 18.50 9.50 -11.16
C ALA A 18 18.28 10.46 -10.00
N SER A 19 17.05 10.95 -9.91
CA SER A 19 16.49 11.64 -8.75
C SER A 19 16.56 10.71 -7.52
N ALA A 20 17.76 10.58 -6.95
CA ALA A 20 18.00 9.95 -5.64
C ALA A 20 17.56 10.84 -4.47
N GLN A 21 16.96 11.99 -4.77
CA GLN A 21 16.25 12.86 -3.85
C GLN A 21 14.82 13.05 -4.37
N GLN A 22 13.97 12.06 -4.15
CA GLN A 22 12.53 12.29 -4.02
C GLN A 22 12.07 11.67 -2.70
N GLY A 23 12.57 12.27 -1.61
CA GLY A 23 12.06 12.04 -0.27
C GLY A 23 10.56 12.32 -0.25
N GLY A 24 9.79 11.36 0.26
CA GLY A 24 8.36 11.53 0.51
C GLY A 24 7.46 11.14 -0.65
N GLN A 25 7.64 9.96 -1.25
CA GLN A 25 6.46 9.27 -1.77
C GLN A 25 5.62 8.86 -0.55
N GLN A 26 4.82 9.80 -0.07
CA GLN A 26 3.66 9.56 0.77
C GLN A 26 2.99 8.35 0.16
N ARG A 27 3.07 7.20 0.83
CA ARG A 27 2.42 5.97 0.37
C ARG A 27 0.96 6.34 0.20
N ARG A 28 0.55 6.67 -1.04
CA ARG A 28 -0.81 7.10 -1.31
C ARG A 28 -1.67 5.94 -0.84
N MET A 29 -2.48 6.20 0.17
CA MET A 29 -3.49 5.23 0.58
C MET A 29 -4.33 4.94 -0.66
N MET A 30 -4.47 3.67 -0.96
CA MET A 30 -5.30 3.24 -2.08
C MET A 30 -6.73 3.74 -1.88
N SER A 31 -7.29 4.32 -2.94
CA SER A 31 -8.68 4.80 -2.95
C SER A 31 -9.66 3.64 -2.71
N PRO A 32 -10.86 3.89 -2.15
CA PRO A 32 -11.88 2.86 -2.04
C PRO A 32 -12.19 2.18 -3.38
N GLU A 33 -12.27 2.96 -4.46
CA GLU A 33 -12.59 2.47 -5.80
C GLU A 33 -11.51 1.52 -6.32
N ASP A 34 -10.23 1.85 -6.12
CA ASP A 34 -9.15 0.97 -6.55
C ASP A 34 -9.10 -0.31 -5.70
N ARG A 35 -9.43 -0.23 -4.40
CA ARG A 35 -9.57 -1.44 -3.57
C ARG A 35 -10.69 -2.35 -4.07
N VAL A 36 -11.82 -1.78 -4.50
CA VAL A 36 -12.91 -2.55 -5.12
C VAL A 36 -12.44 -3.18 -6.43
N LYS A 37 -11.69 -2.47 -7.28
CA LYS A 37 -11.13 -3.06 -8.50
C LYS A 37 -10.22 -4.24 -8.20
N GLN A 38 -9.33 -4.13 -7.21
CA GLN A 38 -8.48 -5.27 -6.82
C GLN A 38 -9.29 -6.46 -6.31
N LEU A 39 -10.33 -6.20 -5.51
CA LEU A 39 -11.22 -7.26 -5.04
C LEU A 39 -11.93 -7.92 -6.23
N ASP A 40 -12.47 -7.13 -7.16
CA ASP A 40 -13.15 -7.60 -8.37
C ASP A 40 -12.24 -8.44 -9.27
N GLU A 41 -10.99 -8.03 -9.45
CA GLU A 41 -10.00 -8.80 -10.22
C GLU A 41 -9.82 -10.22 -9.67
N LYS A 42 -9.91 -10.37 -8.34
CA LYS A 42 -9.67 -11.63 -7.61
C LYS A 42 -10.90 -12.50 -7.46
N VAL A 43 -12.06 -11.92 -7.18
CA VAL A 43 -13.27 -12.69 -6.86
C VAL A 43 -14.41 -12.51 -7.85
N LYS A 44 -14.26 -11.63 -8.87
CA LYS A 44 -15.27 -11.36 -9.90
C LYS A 44 -16.61 -10.96 -9.27
N LEU A 45 -16.66 -9.74 -8.77
CA LEU A 45 -17.84 -9.16 -8.12
C LEU A 45 -18.94 -8.87 -9.14
N THR A 46 -20.18 -9.07 -8.72
CA THR A 46 -21.35 -8.51 -9.41
C THR A 46 -21.47 -7.01 -9.17
N ASP A 47 -22.29 -6.30 -9.95
CA ASP A 47 -22.46 -4.84 -9.82
C ASP A 47 -23.02 -4.44 -8.45
N ASP A 48 -23.95 -5.22 -7.90
CA ASP A 48 -24.48 -5.04 -6.55
C ASP A 48 -23.39 -5.19 -5.49
N GLN A 49 -22.51 -6.19 -5.67
CA GLN A 49 -21.38 -6.40 -4.76
C GLN A 49 -20.33 -5.31 -4.88
N LYS A 50 -20.08 -4.77 -6.07
CA LYS A 50 -19.18 -3.62 -6.28
C LYS A 50 -19.69 -2.39 -5.54
N THR A 51 -21.00 -2.14 -5.60
CA THR A 51 -21.63 -1.02 -4.89
C THR A 51 -21.45 -1.18 -3.38
N LYS A 52 -21.80 -2.34 -2.82
CA LYS A 52 -21.63 -2.64 -1.38
C LYS A 52 -20.16 -2.61 -0.94
N ALA A 53 -19.26 -3.13 -1.78
CA ALA A 53 -17.82 -3.10 -1.51
C ALA A 53 -17.29 -1.66 -1.45
N THR A 54 -17.77 -0.79 -2.35
CA THR A 54 -17.39 0.63 -2.36
C THR A 54 -17.80 1.32 -1.06
N GLU A 55 -19.02 1.07 -0.57
CA GLU A 55 -19.49 1.59 0.71
C GLU A 55 -18.63 1.09 1.89
N VAL A 56 -18.36 -0.22 1.92
CA VAL A 56 -17.52 -0.85 2.95
C VAL A 56 -16.11 -0.25 2.98
N TYR A 57 -15.45 -0.12 1.82
CA TYR A 57 -14.10 0.45 1.74
C TYR A 57 -14.08 1.96 2.01
N THR A 58 -15.14 2.69 1.66
CA THR A 58 -15.27 4.13 1.96
C THR A 58 -15.39 4.34 3.47
N ALA A 59 -16.23 3.56 4.14
CA ALA A 59 -16.35 3.60 5.59
C ALA A 59 -15.02 3.26 6.29
N ALA A 60 -14.33 2.20 5.83
CA ALA A 60 -13.03 1.82 6.37
C ALA A 60 -11.95 2.90 6.14
N ALA A 61 -11.98 3.59 4.99
CA ALA A 61 -11.08 4.69 4.71
C ALA A 61 -11.33 5.89 5.64
N ALA A 62 -12.60 6.20 5.94
CA ALA A 62 -12.97 7.25 6.89
C ALA A 62 -12.52 6.91 8.32
N GLU A 63 -12.72 5.68 8.78
CA GLU A 63 -12.23 5.22 10.09
C GLU A 63 -10.70 5.29 10.16
N GLN A 64 -10.01 4.91 9.09
CA GLN A 64 -8.54 4.97 9.05
C GLN A 64 -8.05 6.42 9.07
N LYS A 65 -8.74 7.33 8.36
CA LYS A 65 -8.43 8.76 8.41
C LYS A 65 -8.60 9.32 9.82
N LYS A 66 -9.71 9.00 10.49
CA LYS A 66 -9.96 9.42 11.87
C LYS A 66 -8.87 8.91 12.83
N MET A 67 -8.47 7.65 12.71
CA MET A 67 -7.37 7.10 13.51
C MET A 67 -6.05 7.84 13.27
N MET A 68 -5.75 8.21 12.02
CA MET A 68 -4.55 9.01 11.69
C MET A 68 -4.61 10.42 12.27
N GLU A 69 -5.77 11.07 12.19
CA GLU A 69 -6.01 12.40 12.79
C GLU A 69 -5.87 12.37 14.32
N GLU A 70 -6.46 11.36 14.98
CA GLU A 70 -6.33 11.14 16.42
C GLU A 70 -4.85 10.97 16.83
N MET A 71 -4.08 10.18 16.09
CA MET A 71 -2.64 10.02 16.36
C MET A 71 -1.86 11.32 16.18
N GLN A 72 -2.18 12.09 15.15
CA GLN A 72 -1.52 13.36 14.88
C GLN A 72 -1.84 14.40 15.96
N ALA A 73 -3.10 14.44 16.41
CA ALA A 73 -3.56 15.33 17.46
C ALA A 73 -3.03 14.95 18.86
N ALA A 74 -2.80 13.67 19.12
CA ALA A 74 -2.34 13.18 20.42
C ALA A 74 -0.90 13.62 20.79
N GLY A 75 -0.11 14.15 19.84
CA GLY A 75 1.16 14.81 20.13
C GLY A 75 2.14 13.99 20.98
N GLY A 76 2.68 12.90 20.42
CA GLY A 76 3.62 12.03 21.14
C GLY A 76 3.98 10.77 20.35
N THR A 77 4.84 9.92 20.92
CA THR A 77 5.10 8.59 20.33
C THR A 77 3.85 7.73 20.54
N PRO A 78 3.18 7.25 19.48
CA PRO A 78 1.98 6.43 19.64
C PRO A 78 2.30 5.14 20.39
N ASP A 79 1.42 4.74 21.33
CA ASP A 79 1.49 3.41 21.93
C ASP A 79 1.38 2.35 20.83
N ARG A 80 2.50 1.65 20.60
CA ARG A 80 2.64 0.65 19.55
C ARG A 80 1.64 -0.50 19.72
N ALA A 81 1.38 -0.93 20.95
CA ALA A 81 0.49 -2.05 21.25
C ALA A 81 -0.96 -1.64 20.99
N ALA A 82 -1.39 -0.49 21.50
CA ALA A 82 -2.74 0.03 21.26
C ALA A 82 -3.00 0.27 19.76
N MET A 83 -2.00 0.77 19.03
CA MET A 83 -2.10 0.95 17.58
C MET A 83 -2.19 -0.37 16.82
N GLN A 84 -1.45 -1.39 17.26
CA GLN A 84 -1.53 -2.72 16.67
C GLN A 84 -2.89 -3.36 16.91
N GLU A 85 -3.45 -3.22 18.11
CA GLU A 85 -4.78 -3.71 18.46
C GLU A 85 -5.85 -3.03 17.61
N LYS A 86 -5.87 -1.68 17.56
CA LYS A 86 -6.81 -0.92 16.71
C LYS A 86 -6.73 -1.36 15.25
N ARG A 87 -5.52 -1.52 14.70
CA ARG A 87 -5.32 -1.97 13.31
C ARG A 87 -5.82 -3.40 13.09
N THR A 88 -5.57 -4.30 14.03
CA THR A 88 -6.05 -5.69 13.97
C THR A 88 -7.57 -5.72 13.94
N LYS A 89 -8.21 -4.97 14.85
CA LYS A 89 -9.66 -4.85 14.91
C LYS A 89 -10.26 -4.30 13.63
N MET A 90 -9.76 -3.17 13.13
CA MET A 90 -10.24 -2.59 11.87
C MET A 90 -10.07 -3.54 10.68
N THR A 91 -9.00 -4.33 10.66
CA THR A 91 -8.77 -5.32 9.61
C THR A 91 -9.79 -6.46 9.71
N ALA A 92 -10.05 -6.97 10.91
CA ALA A 92 -11.04 -8.02 11.14
C ALA A 92 -12.47 -7.54 10.82
N ASP A 93 -12.82 -6.32 11.23
CA ASP A 93 -14.13 -5.73 10.97
C ASP A 93 -14.34 -5.51 9.45
N LEU A 94 -13.31 -5.04 8.74
CA LEU A 94 -13.35 -4.92 7.28
C LEU A 94 -13.49 -6.28 6.60
N ASP A 95 -12.73 -7.27 7.05
CA ASP A 95 -12.80 -8.65 6.54
C ASP A 95 -14.20 -9.25 6.71
N ALA A 96 -14.80 -9.10 7.89
CA ALA A 96 -16.17 -9.57 8.15
C ALA A 96 -17.20 -8.90 7.22
N LYS A 97 -17.10 -7.57 7.03
CA LYS A 97 -17.99 -6.81 6.13
C LYS A 97 -17.82 -7.22 4.66
N VAL A 98 -16.59 -7.46 4.21
CA VAL A 98 -16.33 -7.96 2.86
C VAL A 98 -16.87 -9.37 2.70
N ASN A 99 -16.60 -10.31 3.63
CA ASN A 99 -17.13 -11.68 3.53
C ASN A 99 -18.66 -11.72 3.50
N ALA A 100 -19.34 -10.82 4.20
CA ALA A 100 -20.80 -10.75 4.23
C ALA A 100 -21.44 -10.41 2.86
N ILE A 101 -20.70 -9.79 1.95
CA ILE A 101 -21.20 -9.43 0.61
C ILE A 101 -20.79 -10.45 -0.46
N LEU A 102 -19.90 -11.39 -0.16
CA LEU A 102 -19.40 -12.40 -1.10
C LEU A 102 -20.25 -13.68 -1.07
N THR A 103 -20.31 -14.36 -2.21
CA THR A 103 -20.81 -15.74 -2.29
C THR A 103 -19.78 -16.73 -1.74
N ASP A 104 -20.19 -17.97 -1.47
CA ASP A 104 -19.29 -18.95 -0.86
C ASP A 104 -18.08 -19.30 -1.74
N ASP A 105 -18.24 -19.31 -3.06
CA ASP A 105 -17.11 -19.52 -3.98
C ASP A 105 -16.18 -18.30 -4.03
N GLN A 106 -16.73 -17.09 -3.97
CA GLN A 106 -15.93 -15.87 -3.89
C GLN A 106 -15.16 -15.77 -2.57
N LYS A 107 -15.74 -16.22 -1.45
CA LYS A 107 -15.04 -16.29 -0.15
C LYS A 107 -13.81 -17.21 -0.21
N LYS A 108 -13.87 -18.32 -0.94
CA LYS A 108 -12.70 -19.20 -1.15
C LYS A 108 -11.58 -18.47 -1.88
N ALA A 109 -11.91 -17.81 -3.00
CA ALA A 109 -10.94 -17.02 -3.76
C ALA A 109 -10.36 -15.86 -2.93
N TYR A 110 -11.22 -15.20 -2.15
CA TYR A 110 -10.83 -14.13 -1.24
C TYR A 110 -9.85 -14.61 -0.17
N LYS A 111 -10.14 -15.75 0.48
CA LYS A 111 -9.26 -16.35 1.49
C LYS A 111 -7.89 -16.70 0.90
N THR A 112 -7.85 -17.35 -0.27
CA THR A 112 -6.59 -17.66 -0.96
C THR A 112 -5.78 -16.39 -1.20
N TRP A 113 -6.43 -15.33 -1.71
CA TRP A 113 -5.77 -14.06 -1.94
C TRP A 113 -5.22 -13.44 -0.65
N GLN A 114 -5.94 -13.53 0.46
CA GLN A 114 -5.45 -13.05 1.76
C GLN A 114 -4.21 -13.81 2.24
N GLU A 115 -4.20 -15.14 2.07
CA GLU A 115 -3.05 -15.98 2.42
C GLU A 115 -1.82 -15.63 1.57
N GLU A 116 -1.99 -15.41 0.26
CA GLU A 116 -0.93 -14.93 -0.64
C GLU A 116 -0.38 -13.58 -0.18
N MET A 117 -1.25 -12.64 0.15
CA MET A 117 -0.86 -11.30 0.63
C MET A 117 -0.12 -11.38 1.97
N LYS A 118 -0.53 -12.28 2.86
CA LYS A 118 0.15 -12.54 4.14
C LYS A 118 1.55 -13.12 3.89
N ALA A 119 1.66 -14.16 3.07
CA ALA A 119 2.93 -14.78 2.72
C ALA A 119 3.90 -13.78 2.04
N ALA A 120 3.40 -12.96 1.11
CA ALA A 120 4.18 -11.92 0.47
C ALA A 120 4.69 -10.87 1.48
N ARG A 121 3.84 -10.48 2.45
CA ARG A 121 4.22 -9.56 3.52
C ARG A 121 5.28 -10.17 4.43
N GLU A 122 5.14 -11.43 4.81
CA GLU A 122 6.11 -12.16 5.64
C GLU A 122 7.46 -12.29 4.93
N LYS A 123 7.46 -12.62 3.64
CA LYS A 123 8.66 -12.65 2.81
C LYS A 123 9.36 -11.29 2.77
N ALA A 124 8.61 -10.23 2.47
CA ALA A 124 9.16 -8.87 2.44
C ALA A 124 9.71 -8.41 3.81
N MET A 125 9.10 -8.86 4.92
CA MET A 125 9.60 -8.61 6.28
C MET A 125 10.93 -9.32 6.53
N LYS A 126 11.04 -10.61 6.14
CA LYS A 126 12.28 -11.39 6.26
C LYS A 126 13.42 -10.78 5.44
N GLU A 127 13.13 -10.36 4.21
CA GLU A 127 14.11 -9.72 3.33
C GLU A 127 14.61 -8.38 3.89
N ARG A 128 13.72 -7.57 4.49
CA ARG A 128 14.13 -6.33 5.18
C ARG A 128 14.95 -6.56 6.44
N GLN A 129 14.70 -7.63 7.17
CA GLN A 129 15.47 -7.99 8.36
C GLN A 129 16.84 -8.59 7.99
N GLY A 130 16.95 -9.28 6.85
CA GLY A 130 18.21 -9.84 6.35
C GLY A 130 19.09 -8.88 5.55
N GLY A 131 18.52 -7.80 4.98
CA GLY A 131 19.23 -6.82 4.15
C GLY A 131 19.70 -5.54 4.87
N GLY A 132 19.40 -5.39 6.17
CA GLY A 132 19.72 -4.19 6.96
C GLY A 132 21.11 -4.15 7.60
N GLY A 133 22.01 -5.06 7.22
CA GLY A 133 23.38 -5.12 7.73
C GLY A 133 24.39 -5.16 6.60
N LYS A 134 24.67 -4.02 5.99
CA LYS A 134 25.86 -3.71 5.20
C LYS A 134 26.06 -2.20 5.15
#